data_AF-Q1QLX8-F1
#
_entry.id   AF-Q1QLX8-F1
#
_cell.length_a   1.000
_cell.length_b   1.000
_cell.length_c   1.000
_cell.angle_alpha   90.00
_cell.angle_beta   90.00
_cell.angle_gamma   90.00
#
_symmetry.space_group_name_H-M   'P 1'
#
loop_
_entity.id
_entity.type
_entity.pdbx_description
1 polymer ?
#
loop_
_entity_poly.entity_id
_entity_poly.type
_entity_poly.pdbx_seq_one_letter_code
_entity_poly.pdbx_strand_id
1 'polypeptide(L)'
;MRRVMIDVAKELEERFDFAAAHYQSVGGRSDLDDLVELLERLRDTVDQIPGPMIERARELYEFVGPEQFEQTLAAAVQGVGRTFAPNDASDFVKMLDLSLSFLQAAWWAGARRRTTN
;
A
#
# COMPACT_ATOMS: atom_id res chain seq x y z
N MET A 1 -2.88 -7.07 -20.66
CA MET A 1 -1.47 -7.04 -21.13
C MET A 1 -0.84 -5.73 -20.66
N ARG A 2 0.11 -5.83 -19.70
CA ARG A 2 1.23 -4.89 -19.45
C ARG A 2 0.93 -3.40 -19.13
N ARG A 3 0.41 -3.08 -17.93
CA ARG A 3 0.40 -1.69 -17.41
C ARG A 3 0.81 -1.51 -15.94
N VAL A 4 1.08 -2.59 -15.21
CA VAL A 4 0.89 -2.62 -13.76
C VAL A 4 2.02 -1.98 -12.93
N MET A 5 3.05 -1.41 -13.55
CA MET A 5 4.12 -0.74 -12.80
C MET A 5 4.77 0.42 -13.56
N ILE A 6 3.99 1.22 -14.30
CA ILE A 6 4.61 2.37 -14.99
C ILE A 6 5.05 3.46 -14.01
N ASP A 7 4.50 3.53 -12.80
CA ASP A 7 5.11 4.28 -11.70
C ASP A 7 4.41 3.94 -10.37
N VAL A 8 5.10 3.26 -9.43
CA VAL A 8 4.53 2.96 -8.09
C VAL A 8 4.16 4.25 -7.38
N ALA A 9 4.94 5.31 -7.57
CA ALA A 9 4.66 6.60 -6.97
C ALA A 9 3.32 7.14 -7.51
N LYS A 10 3.15 7.21 -8.83
CA LYS A 10 1.89 7.67 -9.44
C LYS A 10 0.67 6.85 -9.01
N GLU A 11 0.80 5.53 -8.91
CA GLU A 11 -0.29 4.66 -8.45
C GLU A 11 -0.69 4.96 -6.99
N LEU A 12 0.28 5.27 -6.13
CA LEU A 12 0.02 5.69 -4.76
C LEU A 12 -0.64 7.06 -4.71
N GLU A 13 -0.17 8.01 -5.53
CA GLU A 13 -0.75 9.34 -5.67
C GLU A 13 -2.25 9.26 -6.01
N GLU A 14 -2.60 8.52 -7.07
CA GLU A 14 -3.99 8.33 -7.53
C GLU A 14 -4.87 7.67 -6.44
N ARG A 15 -4.33 6.74 -5.67
CA ARG A 15 -5.07 6.05 -4.60
C ARG A 15 -5.29 6.92 -3.37
N PHE A 16 -4.30 7.70 -2.98
CA PHE A 16 -4.46 8.64 -1.88
C PHE A 16 -5.46 9.74 -2.24
N ASP A 17 -5.40 10.27 -3.46
CA ASP A 17 -6.40 11.24 -3.95
C ASP A 17 -7.81 10.65 -3.97
N PHE A 18 -7.97 9.44 -4.50
CA PHE A 18 -9.27 8.77 -4.51
C PHE A 18 -9.83 8.56 -3.10
N ALA A 19 -8.98 8.11 -2.16
CA ALA A 19 -9.38 7.90 -0.77
C ALA A 19 -9.76 9.22 -0.08
N ALA A 20 -8.97 10.28 -0.27
CA ALA A 20 -9.25 11.60 0.30
C ALA A 20 -10.59 12.15 -0.24
N ALA A 21 -10.80 12.11 -1.55
CA ALA A 21 -12.03 12.53 -2.19
C ALA A 21 -13.24 11.73 -1.70
N HIS A 22 -13.07 10.42 -1.48
CA HIS A 22 -14.11 9.59 -0.90
C HIS A 22 -14.49 10.09 0.51
N TYR A 23 -13.53 10.27 1.42
CA TYR A 23 -13.84 10.71 2.78
C TYR A 23 -14.43 12.13 2.84
N GLN A 24 -13.94 13.05 2.01
CA GLN A 24 -14.54 14.38 1.84
C GLN A 24 -16.01 14.29 1.40
N SER A 25 -16.34 13.39 0.47
CA SER A 25 -17.72 13.22 -0.01
C SER A 25 -18.68 12.65 1.04
N VAL A 26 -18.17 11.92 2.03
CA VAL A 26 -18.97 11.30 3.09
C VAL A 26 -19.25 12.30 4.23
N GLY A 27 -18.34 13.26 4.45
CA GLY A 27 -18.58 14.57 5.11
C GLY A 27 -19.04 14.60 6.58
N GLY A 28 -18.67 15.67 7.29
CA GLY A 28 -19.38 16.16 8.47
C GLY A 28 -18.88 15.68 9.84
N ARG A 29 -17.68 15.12 9.94
CA ARG A 29 -17.04 14.78 11.22
C ARG A 29 -15.56 15.13 11.21
N SER A 30 -15.07 15.72 12.30
CA SER A 30 -13.68 16.18 12.47
C SER A 30 -12.64 15.07 12.27
N ASP A 31 -12.99 13.82 12.56
CA ASP A 31 -12.11 12.65 12.38
C ASP A 31 -11.90 12.29 10.90
N LEU A 32 -12.80 12.71 10.01
CA LEU A 32 -12.65 12.53 8.57
C LEU A 32 -11.79 13.64 7.95
N ASP A 33 -11.83 14.85 8.49
CA ASP A 33 -10.99 15.96 8.03
C ASP A 33 -9.51 15.65 8.35
N ASP A 34 -9.21 15.18 9.57
CA ASP A 34 -7.86 14.72 9.96
C ASP A 34 -7.35 13.58 9.05
N LEU A 35 -8.25 12.68 8.62
CA LEU A 35 -7.90 11.57 7.72
C LEU A 35 -7.62 12.05 6.30
N VAL A 36 -8.36 13.06 5.82
CA VAL A 36 -8.13 13.69 4.53
C VAL A 36 -6.78 14.38 4.52
N GLU A 37 -6.46 15.19 5.54
CA GLU A 37 -5.14 15.83 5.67
C GLU A 37 -4.00 14.81 5.71
N LEU A 38 -4.22 13.68 6.41
CA LEU A 38 -3.26 12.59 6.44
C LEU A 38 -3.01 12.02 5.04
N LEU A 39 -4.06 11.72 4.27
CA LEU A 39 -3.95 11.17 2.92
C LEU A 39 -3.31 12.16 1.93
N GLU A 40 -3.65 13.45 2.01
CA GLU A 40 -3.01 14.51 1.22
C GLU A 40 -1.51 14.61 1.52
N ARG A 41 -1.11 14.54 2.80
CA ARG A 41 0.31 14.49 3.18
C ARG A 41 1.02 13.26 2.62
N LEU A 42 0.38 12.09 2.61
CA LEU A 42 0.97 10.90 2.00
C LEU A 42 1.17 11.11 0.51
N ARG A 43 0.18 11.64 -0.21
CA ARG A 43 0.29 12.00 -1.63
C ARG A 43 1.47 12.95 -1.88
N ASP A 44 1.59 14.02 -1.09
CA ASP A 44 2.62 15.06 -1.30
C ASP A 44 4.05 14.59 -0.98
N THR A 45 4.22 13.39 -0.42
CA THR A 45 5.52 12.79 -0.09
C THR A 45 5.86 11.56 -0.93
N VAL A 46 5.03 11.24 -1.93
CA VAL A 46 5.22 10.10 -2.84
C VAL A 46 6.52 10.22 -3.64
N ASP A 47 6.89 11.41 -4.08
CA ASP A 47 8.12 11.68 -4.84
C ASP A 47 9.40 11.51 -4.02
N GLN A 48 9.27 11.47 -2.69
CA GLN A 48 10.37 11.28 -1.74
C GLN A 48 10.63 9.80 -1.43
N ILE A 49 9.84 8.86 -1.98
CA ILE A 49 10.04 7.43 -1.74
C ILE A 49 11.42 7.01 -2.30
N PRO A 50 12.31 6.42 -1.47
CA PRO A 50 13.60 5.95 -1.93
C PRO A 50 13.46 4.88 -3.02
N GLY A 51 14.26 5.01 -4.10
CA GLY A 51 14.30 4.04 -5.20
C GLY A 51 14.39 2.57 -4.78
N PRO A 52 15.24 2.17 -3.80
CA PRO A 52 15.29 0.79 -3.33
C PRO A 52 13.97 0.25 -2.78
N MET A 53 13.10 1.11 -2.23
CA MET A 53 11.78 0.70 -1.74
C MET A 53 10.79 0.46 -2.87
N ILE A 54 10.89 1.24 -3.95
CA ILE A 54 10.10 1.03 -5.17
C ILE A 54 10.49 -0.31 -5.82
N GLU A 55 11.79 -0.58 -5.95
CA GLU A 55 12.27 -1.86 -6.47
C GLU A 55 11.84 -3.04 -5.58
N ARG A 56 11.86 -2.86 -4.25
CA ARG A 56 11.37 -3.90 -3.35
C ARG A 56 9.86 -4.18 -3.52
N ALA A 57 9.06 -3.13 -3.63
CA ALA A 57 7.63 -3.27 -3.88
C ALA A 57 7.36 -3.99 -5.22
N ARG A 58 8.20 -3.73 -6.23
CA ARG A 58 8.19 -4.43 -7.52
C ARG A 58 8.47 -5.92 -7.40
N GLU A 59 9.51 -6.31 -6.69
CA GLU A 59 9.84 -7.72 -6.45
C GLU A 59 8.68 -8.46 -5.78
N LEU A 60 8.06 -7.81 -4.80
CA LEU A 60 6.91 -8.38 -4.10
C LEU A 60 5.70 -8.50 -5.02
N TYR A 61 5.41 -7.49 -5.84
CA TYR A 61 4.37 -7.55 -6.85
C TYR A 61 4.57 -8.74 -7.81
N GLU A 62 5.80 -8.94 -8.29
CA GLU A 62 6.14 -10.07 -9.18
C GLU A 62 5.99 -11.43 -8.47
N PHE A 63 6.28 -11.49 -7.16
CA PHE A 63 6.16 -12.71 -6.36
C PHE A 63 4.71 -13.07 -5.99
N VAL A 64 3.96 -12.14 -5.39
CA VAL A 64 2.59 -12.40 -4.91
C VAL A 64 1.56 -12.38 -6.05
N GLY A 65 1.92 -11.75 -7.18
CA GLY A 65 1.05 -11.53 -8.31
C GLY A 65 0.15 -10.30 -8.15
N PRO A 66 -0.41 -9.81 -9.27
CA PRO A 66 -1.15 -8.55 -9.31
C PRO A 66 -2.34 -8.53 -8.36
N GLU A 67 -3.18 -9.56 -8.38
CA GLU A 67 -4.42 -9.57 -7.61
C GLU A 67 -4.15 -9.47 -6.09
N GLN A 68 -3.19 -10.24 -5.59
CA GLN A 68 -2.86 -10.24 -4.17
C GLN A 68 -2.19 -8.93 -3.74
N PHE A 69 -1.33 -8.37 -4.60
CA PHE A 69 -0.72 -7.08 -4.37
C PHE A 69 -1.78 -5.98 -4.27
N GLU A 70 -2.72 -5.97 -5.22
CA GLU A 70 -3.81 -5.00 -5.29
C GLU A 70 -4.73 -5.06 -4.07
N GLN A 71 -5.12 -6.26 -3.65
CA GLN A 71 -5.92 -6.43 -2.43
C GLN A 71 -5.19 -5.93 -1.19
N THR A 72 -3.89 -6.21 -1.08
CA THR A 72 -3.08 -5.80 0.06
C THR A 72 -2.91 -4.28 0.09
N LEU A 73 -2.65 -3.67 -1.07
CA LEU A 73 -2.54 -2.23 -1.22
C LEU A 73 -3.85 -1.53 -0.86
N ALA A 74 -4.98 -2.01 -1.38
CA ALA A 74 -6.30 -1.46 -1.05
C ALA A 74 -6.60 -1.56 0.46
N ALA A 75 -6.31 -2.70 1.08
CA ALA A 75 -6.46 -2.88 2.52
C ALA A 75 -5.55 -1.96 3.33
N ALA A 76 -4.29 -1.76 2.89
CA ALA A 76 -3.37 -0.84 3.53
C ALA A 76 -3.87 0.60 3.48
N VAL A 77 -4.35 1.08 2.32
CA VAL A 77 -4.94 2.43 2.18
C VAL A 77 -6.16 2.59 3.10
N GLN A 78 -7.06 1.60 3.16
CA GLN A 78 -8.22 1.64 4.06
C GLN A 78 -7.85 1.59 5.55
N GLY A 79 -6.68 1.05 5.89
CA GLY A 79 -6.14 1.00 7.25
C GLY A 79 -5.52 2.31 7.72
N VAL A 80 -5.25 3.26 6.82
CA VAL A 80 -4.70 4.57 7.18
C VAL A 80 -5.67 5.33 8.10
N GLY A 81 -5.14 5.87 9.20
CA GLY A 81 -5.90 6.57 10.24
C GLY A 81 -6.81 5.69 11.10
N ARG A 82 -6.97 4.40 10.78
CA ARG A 82 -7.79 3.44 11.53
C ARG A 82 -6.97 2.37 12.26
N THR A 83 -5.98 1.84 11.56
CA THR A 83 -5.13 0.73 12.03
C THR A 83 -3.69 1.19 12.21
N PHE A 84 -3.24 2.14 11.39
CA PHE A 84 -1.93 2.78 11.50
C PHE A 84 -2.00 4.19 10.89
N ALA A 85 -1.07 5.06 11.29
CA ALA A 85 -0.98 6.43 10.79
C ALA A 85 0.45 6.69 10.32
N PRO A 86 0.76 6.46 9.03
CA PRO A 86 2.09 6.69 8.49
C PRO A 86 2.40 8.20 8.46
N ASN A 87 3.67 8.56 8.68
CA ASN A 87 4.07 9.97 8.65
C ASN A 87 4.21 10.51 7.23
N ASP A 88 4.63 9.65 6.31
CA ASP A 88 4.89 9.94 4.91
C ASP A 88 4.66 8.68 4.03
N ALA A 89 4.74 8.84 2.72
CA ALA A 89 4.57 7.74 1.76
C ALA A 89 5.61 6.62 1.93
N SER A 90 6.82 6.93 2.40
CA SER A 90 7.84 5.89 2.65
C SER A 90 7.43 5.01 3.82
N ASP A 91 6.96 5.60 4.92
CA ASP A 91 6.42 4.85 6.05
C ASP A 91 5.22 3.98 5.63
N PHE A 92 4.35 4.48 4.75
CA PHE A 92 3.29 3.67 4.15
C PHE A 92 3.85 2.47 3.38
N VAL A 93 4.83 2.68 2.50
CA VAL A 93 5.44 1.60 1.70
C VAL A 93 6.14 0.55 2.58
N LYS A 94 6.76 0.95 3.70
CA LYS A 94 7.31 -0.02 4.67
C LYS A 94 6.23 -0.94 5.24
N MET A 95 5.06 -0.38 5.58
CA MET A 95 3.94 -1.16 6.11
C MET A 95 3.35 -2.11 5.05
N LEU A 96 3.33 -1.67 3.79
CA LEU A 96 2.93 -2.51 2.66
C LEU A 96 3.93 -3.65 2.44
N ASP A 97 5.25 -3.35 2.43
CA ASP A 97 6.32 -4.36 2.31
C ASP A 97 6.24 -5.41 3.43
N LEU A 98 6.01 -5.00 4.68
CA LEU A 98 5.84 -5.92 5.81
C LEU A 98 4.65 -6.87 5.60
N SER A 99 3.51 -6.34 5.17
CA SER A 99 2.30 -7.12 4.90
C SER A 99 2.53 -8.17 3.80
N LEU A 100 3.14 -7.74 2.70
CA LEU A 100 3.44 -8.60 1.55
C LEU A 100 4.54 -9.64 1.88
N SER A 101 5.57 -9.25 2.61
CA SER A 101 6.64 -10.14 3.07
C SER A 101 6.10 -11.21 4.02
N PHE A 102 5.12 -10.89 4.86
CA PHE A 102 4.43 -11.88 5.70
C PHE A 102 3.68 -12.91 4.85
N LEU A 103 2.95 -12.47 3.82
CA LEU A 103 2.28 -13.37 2.88
C LEU A 103 3.27 -14.28 2.16
N GLN A 104 4.42 -13.73 1.72
CA GLN A 104 5.51 -14.49 1.13
C GLN A 104 6.03 -15.57 2.09
N ALA A 105 6.32 -15.21 3.36
CA ALA A 105 6.79 -16.16 4.36
C ALA A 105 5.76 -17.27 4.65
N ALA A 106 4.48 -16.92 4.76
CA ALA A 106 3.39 -17.88 4.96
C ALA A 106 3.28 -18.88 3.79
N TRP A 107 3.46 -18.41 2.56
CA TRP A 107 3.50 -19.27 1.37
C TRP A 107 4.65 -20.29 1.45
N TRP A 108 5.86 -19.85 1.80
CA TRP A 108 7.01 -20.74 1.97
C TRP A 108 6.79 -21.79 3.07
N ALA A 109 6.20 -21.39 4.19
CA ALA A 109 5.84 -22.31 5.28
C ALA A 109 4.78 -23.34 4.86
N GLY A 110 3.87 -22.98 3.95
CA GLY A 110 2.88 -23.88 3.36
C GLY A 110 3.45 -24.79 2.27
N ALA A 111 4.39 -24.31 1.46
CA ALA A 111 5.08 -25.09 0.43
C ALA A 111 5.97 -26.18 1.05
N ARG A 112 6.75 -25.84 2.09
CA ARG A 112 7.60 -26.80 2.82
C ARG A 112 6.81 -27.97 3.41
N ARG A 113 5.58 -27.73 3.87
CA ARG A 113 4.69 -28.76 4.43
C ARG A 113 4.13 -29.72 3.37
N ARG A 114 4.09 -29.32 2.09
CA ARG A 114 3.59 -30.16 0.99
C ARG A 114 4.66 -31.06 0.35
N THR A 115 5.94 -30.76 0.54
CA THR A 115 7.06 -31.52 -0.06
C THR A 115 7.63 -32.62 0.85
N THR A 116 7.12 -32.77 2.07
CA THR A 116 7.57 -33.77 3.07
C THR A 116 6.55 -34.87 3.35
N ASN A 117 5.51 -35.00 2.51
CA ASN A 117 4.57 -36.13 2.47
C ASN A 117 4.76 -36.88 1.15
#